data_AF-A0A822AU88-F1
#
_entry.id   AF-A0A822AU88-F1
#
_cell.length_a   1.000
_cell.length_b   1.000
_cell.length_c   1.000
_cell.angle_alpha   90.00
_cell.angle_beta   90.00
_cell.angle_gamma   90.00
#
_symmetry.space_group_name_H-M   'P 1'
#
loop_
_entity.id
_entity.type
_entity.pdbx_description
1 polymer ?
#
loop_
_entity_poly.entity_id
_entity_poly.type
_entity_poly.pdbx_seq_one_letter_code
_entity_poly.pdbx_strand_id
1 'polypeptide(L)'
;MSHELSATNKKEFRSFVLHLKQLHPTWKSKEITNFLIQSENPSPYTMESALNVKVWRILNRNQVNDLPRSSTPCTTTTLEYIQAVKNNLRLTKSTTIRNVNAKLQQQGFKTSKSSIWRTKQLLKLKWWKRKVVQKLTIDRKLQCVIIAKRLRKKYGFKKGNKLYDWMYVLNTDFSGTFTLNPQSNRHNEGIYAESKSDISYELKTKSKEKFQKSVMLWGDISYQGLFSKQYPIFVDEWLELIRPKDGNRRKKMYFTGARYAQFIRTIIAQKANEELGDLRYVIFQHEQDRKQRMRVALDAVDHVFHNRIEPKDCTAKLADVWPIENVWGILKEKLRGRQYNSLEHMKNDIRSEWNQFSVSLCRRMIDKIPERLKLVIDKGGNQI
;
A
#
# COMPACT_ATOMS: atom_id res chain seq x y z
N MET A 1 -18.28 76.35 -15.55
CA MET A 1 -17.15 75.54 -15.06
C MET A 1 -17.03 74.32 -15.96
N SER A 2 -16.09 74.39 -16.89
CA SER A 2 -15.70 73.34 -17.82
C SER A 2 -15.02 72.20 -17.07
N HIS A 3 -15.67 71.04 -16.99
CA HIS A 3 -15.02 69.82 -16.53
C HIS A 3 -14.27 69.18 -17.70
N GLU A 4 -12.96 69.34 -17.70
CA GLU A 4 -12.04 68.52 -18.50
C GLU A 4 -12.19 67.05 -18.08
N LEU A 5 -12.70 66.19 -18.96
CA LEU A 5 -12.77 64.75 -18.78
C LEU A 5 -11.62 64.09 -19.55
N SER A 6 -10.58 63.71 -18.81
CA SER A 6 -9.43 62.95 -19.32
C SER A 6 -9.75 61.45 -19.47
N ALA A 7 -8.93 60.75 -20.27
CA ALA A 7 -9.10 59.37 -20.73
C ALA A 7 -9.63 58.38 -19.67
N THR A 8 -10.87 57.94 -19.86
CA THR A 8 -11.61 57.06 -18.94
C THR A 8 -10.96 55.67 -18.83
N ASN A 9 -10.75 55.18 -17.61
CA ASN A 9 -10.25 53.83 -17.35
C ASN A 9 -11.20 52.78 -17.97
N LYS A 10 -10.67 51.66 -18.50
CA LYS A 10 -11.49 50.54 -19.04
C LYS A 10 -12.58 50.05 -18.08
N LYS A 11 -12.35 50.18 -16.76
CA LYS A 11 -13.32 49.83 -15.71
C LYS A 11 -14.45 50.86 -15.61
N GLU A 12 -14.12 52.14 -15.66
CA GLU A 12 -15.07 53.26 -15.66
C GLU A 12 -15.94 53.25 -16.92
N PHE A 13 -15.35 52.99 -18.09
CA PHE A 13 -16.09 52.84 -19.35
C PHE A 13 -17.15 51.73 -19.27
N ARG A 14 -16.82 50.59 -18.64
CA ARG A 14 -17.78 49.50 -18.45
C ARG A 14 -18.94 49.92 -17.54
N SER A 15 -18.64 50.56 -16.41
CA SER A 15 -19.66 51.02 -15.48
C SER A 15 -20.59 52.04 -16.14
N PHE A 16 -20.03 52.95 -16.94
CA PHE A 16 -20.80 53.95 -17.68
C PHE A 16 -21.75 53.33 -18.71
N VAL A 17 -21.28 52.38 -19.52
CA VAL A 17 -22.13 51.67 -20.50
C VAL A 17 -23.27 50.91 -19.80
N LEU A 18 -23.02 50.28 -18.66
CA LEU A 18 -24.07 49.60 -17.89
C LEU A 18 -25.06 50.58 -17.28
N HIS A 19 -24.60 51.73 -16.82
CA HIS A 19 -25.46 52.79 -16.29
C HIS A 19 -26.38 53.37 -17.38
N LEU A 20 -25.86 53.65 -18.58
CA LEU A 20 -26.67 54.06 -19.74
C LEU A 20 -27.75 53.02 -20.09
N LYS A 21 -27.41 51.73 -20.00
CA LYS A 21 -28.38 50.64 -20.22
C LYS A 21 -29.46 50.58 -19.13
N GLN A 22 -29.14 50.94 -17.89
CA GLN A 22 -30.12 51.03 -16.80
C GLN A 22 -31.08 52.22 -17.01
N LEU A 23 -30.55 53.39 -17.38
CA LEU A 23 -31.34 54.59 -17.67
C LEU A 23 -32.22 54.43 -18.92
N HIS A 24 -31.72 53.69 -19.92
CA HIS A 24 -32.43 53.44 -21.18
C HIS A 24 -32.51 51.93 -21.49
N PRO A 25 -33.43 51.20 -20.86
CA PRO A 25 -33.53 49.75 -21.00
C PRO A 25 -33.78 49.27 -22.43
N THR A 26 -34.41 50.08 -23.28
CA THR A 26 -34.74 49.75 -24.67
C THR A 26 -33.56 49.94 -25.63
N TRP A 27 -32.51 50.67 -25.25
CA TRP A 27 -31.37 50.94 -26.13
C TRP A 27 -30.56 49.67 -26.38
N LYS A 28 -30.27 49.35 -27.64
CA LYS A 28 -29.35 48.28 -28.02
C LYS A 28 -27.93 48.85 -28.10
N SER A 29 -26.98 48.02 -28.49
CA SER A 29 -25.56 48.42 -28.52
C SER A 29 -25.31 49.58 -29.49
N LYS A 30 -26.07 49.67 -30.58
CA LYS A 30 -25.94 50.72 -31.59
C LYS A 30 -26.39 52.08 -31.06
N GLU A 31 -27.50 52.14 -30.35
CA GLU A 31 -28.04 53.38 -29.77
C GLU A 31 -27.12 53.93 -28.68
N ILE A 32 -26.59 53.07 -27.81
CA ILE A 32 -25.58 53.47 -26.82
C ILE A 32 -24.28 53.93 -27.51
N THR A 33 -23.87 53.27 -28.60
CA THR A 33 -22.67 53.68 -29.36
C THR A 33 -22.85 55.06 -30.00
N ASN A 34 -24.00 55.30 -30.63
CA ASN A 34 -24.32 56.59 -31.23
C ASN A 34 -24.35 57.71 -30.18
N PHE A 35 -24.94 57.45 -29.01
CA PHE A 35 -24.93 58.39 -27.89
C PHE A 35 -23.51 58.73 -27.45
N LEU A 36 -22.64 57.73 -27.28
CA LEU A 36 -21.24 57.94 -26.87
C LEU A 36 -20.44 58.76 -27.90
N ILE A 37 -20.72 58.58 -29.19
CA ILE A 37 -20.09 59.32 -30.28
C ILE A 37 -20.58 60.77 -30.31
N GLN A 38 -21.89 60.99 -30.11
CA GLN A 38 -22.50 62.33 -30.13
C GLN A 38 -22.18 63.14 -28.87
N SER A 39 -21.94 62.49 -27.73
CA SER A 39 -21.71 63.16 -26.44
C SER A 39 -20.27 63.65 -26.23
N GLU A 40 -19.42 63.65 -27.27
CA GLU A 40 -17.96 63.93 -27.20
C GLU A 40 -17.22 63.19 -26.06
N ASN A 41 -17.76 62.06 -25.59
CA ASN A 41 -17.14 61.32 -24.49
C ASN A 41 -15.95 60.53 -25.05
N PRO A 42 -14.78 60.54 -24.41
CA PRO A 42 -13.58 59.91 -24.94
C PRO A 42 -13.74 58.38 -24.92
N SER A 43 -14.28 57.83 -26.00
CA SER A 43 -14.13 56.42 -26.30
C SER A 43 -12.66 56.17 -26.61
N PRO A 44 -11.98 55.21 -25.93
CA PRO A 44 -10.62 54.83 -26.28
C PRO A 44 -10.55 54.06 -27.62
N TYR A 45 -11.68 53.93 -28.33
CA TYR A 45 -11.80 53.27 -29.62
C TYR A 45 -12.05 54.32 -30.70
N THR A 46 -11.16 54.35 -31.70
CA THR A 46 -11.16 55.30 -32.82
C THR A 46 -12.13 54.94 -33.95
N MET A 47 -12.68 53.71 -33.95
CA MET A 47 -13.63 53.25 -34.97
C MET A 47 -14.98 52.91 -34.35
N GLU A 48 -16.07 53.43 -34.94
CA GLU A 48 -17.46 53.17 -34.53
C GLU A 48 -17.77 51.67 -34.47
N SER A 49 -17.29 50.90 -35.44
CA SER A 49 -17.47 49.45 -35.49
C SER A 49 -16.82 48.74 -34.29
N ALA A 50 -15.62 49.18 -33.90
CA ALA A 50 -14.91 48.63 -32.74
C ALA A 50 -15.60 49.00 -31.42
N LEU A 51 -16.11 50.23 -31.32
CA LEU A 51 -16.87 50.71 -30.17
C LEU A 51 -18.18 49.92 -30.00
N ASN A 52 -18.94 49.74 -31.09
CA ASN A 52 -20.19 48.97 -31.07
C ASN A 52 -19.97 47.51 -30.64
N VAL A 53 -18.95 46.83 -31.18
CA VAL A 53 -18.59 45.47 -30.75
C VAL A 53 -18.25 45.44 -29.25
N LYS A 54 -17.59 46.48 -28.73
CA LYS A 54 -17.24 46.56 -27.31
C LYS A 54 -18.45 46.77 -26.42
N VAL A 55 -19.31 47.72 -26.76
CA VAL A 55 -20.58 47.98 -26.07
C VAL A 55 -21.43 46.72 -26.09
N TRP A 56 -21.60 46.09 -27.25
CA TRP A 56 -22.30 44.81 -27.39
C TRP A 56 -21.74 43.73 -26.46
N ARG A 57 -20.41 43.57 -26.38
CA ARG A 57 -19.78 42.61 -25.44
C ARG A 57 -19.99 42.96 -23.98
N ILE A 58 -20.12 44.24 -23.62
CA ILE A 58 -20.37 44.65 -22.23
C ILE A 58 -21.81 44.31 -21.84
N LEU A 59 -22.77 44.58 -22.72
CA LEU A 59 -24.20 44.32 -22.50
C LEU A 59 -24.54 42.82 -22.46
N ASN A 60 -23.79 42.00 -23.20
CA ASN A 60 -24.09 40.56 -23.36
C ASN A 60 -23.15 39.62 -22.58
N ARG A 61 -22.21 40.15 -21.78
CA ARG A 61 -21.31 39.33 -20.94
C ARG A 61 -22.07 38.69 -19.77
N ASN A 62 -21.72 37.45 -19.45
CA ASN A 62 -22.31 36.60 -18.40
C ASN A 62 -23.77 36.16 -18.66
N GLN A 63 -24.21 36.13 -19.92
CA GLN A 63 -25.45 35.47 -20.27
C GLN A 63 -25.23 33.95 -20.39
N VAL A 64 -26.29 33.15 -20.20
CA VAL A 64 -26.27 31.68 -20.29
C VAL A 64 -25.70 31.16 -21.63
N ASN A 65 -25.73 32.02 -22.65
CA ASN A 65 -25.28 31.72 -24.02
C ASN A 65 -23.85 32.23 -24.32
N ASP A 66 -23.06 32.62 -23.32
CA ASP A 66 -21.65 32.97 -23.53
C ASP A 66 -20.88 31.75 -24.07
N LEU A 67 -20.47 31.83 -25.33
CA LEU A 67 -19.58 30.83 -25.92
C LEU A 67 -18.26 30.79 -25.12
N PRO A 68 -17.64 29.61 -24.96
CA PRO A 68 -16.31 29.50 -24.37
C PRO A 68 -15.38 30.47 -25.10
N ARG A 69 -14.59 31.25 -24.35
CA ARG A 69 -13.58 32.13 -24.97
C ARG A 69 -12.78 31.29 -25.95
N SER A 70 -12.66 31.74 -27.21
CA SER A 70 -11.69 31.22 -28.16
C SER A 70 -10.30 31.54 -27.62
N SER A 71 -9.80 30.69 -26.72
CA SER A 71 -8.39 30.71 -26.38
C SER A 71 -7.64 30.27 -27.62
N THR A 72 -6.46 30.86 -27.84
CA THR A 72 -5.45 30.25 -28.71
C THR A 72 -5.33 28.78 -28.30
N PRO A 73 -5.35 27.80 -29.23
CA PRO A 73 -5.30 26.38 -28.88
C PRO A 73 -4.12 26.11 -27.95
N CYS A 74 -4.39 26.04 -26.64
CA CYS A 74 -3.33 26.05 -25.62
C CYS A 74 -2.72 24.65 -25.44
N THR A 75 -3.00 23.71 -26.34
CA THR A 75 -2.61 22.32 -26.16
C THR A 75 -2.12 21.73 -27.48
N THR A 76 -0.82 21.45 -27.52
CA THR A 76 -0.16 20.49 -28.42
C THR A 76 -0.66 19.04 -28.18
N THR A 77 -1.85 18.88 -27.60
CA THR A 77 -2.38 17.63 -27.07
C THR A 77 -3.39 17.09 -28.07
N THR A 78 -2.89 16.71 -29.24
CA THR A 78 -3.67 16.02 -30.27
C THR A 78 -4.09 14.64 -29.78
N LEU A 79 -5.15 14.07 -30.38
CA LEU A 79 -5.54 12.67 -30.13
C LEU A 79 -4.35 11.71 -30.34
N GLU A 80 -3.56 11.98 -31.37
CA GLU A 80 -2.34 11.25 -31.68
C GLU A 80 -1.30 11.33 -30.53
N TYR A 81 -1.05 12.53 -30.00
CA TYR A 81 -0.17 12.72 -28.85
C TYR A 81 -0.70 12.01 -27.60
N ILE A 82 -2.01 12.09 -27.32
CA ILE A 82 -2.64 11.39 -26.19
C ILE A 82 -2.44 9.88 -26.33
N GLN A 83 -2.63 9.34 -27.53
CA GLN A 83 -2.45 7.92 -27.80
C GLN A 83 -0.98 7.49 -27.70
N ALA A 84 -0.06 8.32 -28.19
CA ALA A 84 1.38 8.09 -28.06
C ALA A 84 1.82 8.06 -26.58
N VAL A 85 1.34 9.01 -25.77
CA VAL A 85 1.56 9.03 -24.31
C VAL A 85 0.99 7.78 -23.66
N LYS A 86 -0.24 7.39 -24.01
CA LYS A 86 -0.92 6.19 -23.47
C LYS A 86 -0.13 4.92 -23.77
N ASN A 87 0.32 4.74 -25.02
CA ASN A 87 1.09 3.57 -25.45
C ASN A 87 2.44 3.48 -24.72
N ASN A 88 3.17 4.59 -24.63
CA ASN A 88 4.46 4.65 -23.95
C ASN A 88 4.36 4.51 -22.42
N LEU A 89 3.20 4.81 -21.82
CA LEU A 89 2.94 4.57 -20.39
C LEU A 89 2.40 3.16 -20.08
N ARG A 90 1.65 2.54 -20.99
CA ARG A 90 1.03 1.21 -20.78
C ARG A 90 1.97 0.03 -21.02
N LEU A 91 2.98 0.17 -21.88
CA LEU A 91 3.67 -0.98 -22.46
C LEU A 91 5.04 -1.32 -21.86
N THR A 92 5.56 -0.54 -20.92
CA THR A 92 6.95 -0.72 -20.47
C THR A 92 7.09 -0.78 -18.96
N LYS A 93 7.51 -1.96 -18.47
CA LYS A 93 7.94 -2.16 -17.08
C LYS A 93 8.93 -1.05 -16.69
N SER A 94 8.64 -0.34 -15.60
CA SER A 94 9.57 0.62 -14.97
C SER A 94 9.98 1.83 -15.83
N THR A 95 9.06 2.43 -16.59
CA THR A 95 9.39 3.65 -17.36
C THR A 95 9.10 4.93 -16.57
N THR A 96 10.09 5.80 -16.47
CA THR A 96 9.95 7.13 -15.84
C THR A 96 9.33 8.13 -16.82
N ILE A 97 8.72 9.22 -16.32
CA ILE A 97 8.25 10.32 -17.19
C ILE A 97 9.39 10.85 -18.07
N ARG A 98 10.64 10.85 -17.57
CA ARG A 98 11.83 11.22 -18.34
C ARG A 98 12.02 10.32 -19.55
N ASN A 99 11.95 9.00 -19.38
CA ASN A 99 12.13 8.04 -20.46
C ASN A 99 10.97 8.11 -21.47
N VAL A 100 9.73 8.31 -21.00
CA VAL A 100 8.58 8.56 -21.89
C VAL A 100 8.80 9.83 -22.71
N ASN A 101 9.30 10.90 -22.08
CA ASN A 101 9.59 12.17 -22.77
C ASN A 101 10.63 11.99 -23.87
N ALA A 102 11.72 11.28 -23.60
CA ALA A 102 12.75 10.99 -24.59
C ALA A 102 12.20 10.18 -25.78
N LYS A 103 11.37 9.16 -25.51
CA LYS A 103 10.73 8.35 -26.57
C LYS A 103 9.76 9.17 -27.42
N LEU A 104 8.95 10.02 -26.80
CA LEU A 104 8.02 10.89 -27.52
C LEU A 104 8.77 11.92 -28.38
N GLN A 105 9.90 12.43 -27.90
CA GLN A 105 10.77 13.31 -28.69
C GLN A 105 11.39 12.58 -29.89
N GLN A 106 11.84 11.32 -29.72
CA GLN A 106 12.30 10.48 -30.83
C GLN A 106 11.17 10.19 -31.84
N GLN A 107 9.92 10.12 -31.39
CA GLN A 107 8.72 10.00 -32.22
C GLN A 107 8.30 11.32 -32.88
N GLY A 108 9.09 12.39 -32.75
CA GLY A 108 8.82 13.69 -33.38
C GLY A 108 7.90 14.63 -32.58
N PHE A 109 7.41 14.22 -31.40
CA PHE A 109 6.54 15.07 -30.59
C PHE A 109 7.35 16.14 -29.82
N LYS A 110 6.96 17.40 -29.99
CA LYS A 110 7.39 18.50 -29.11
C LYS A 110 6.69 18.37 -27.76
N THR A 111 7.35 17.76 -26.78
CA THR A 111 6.76 17.46 -25.46
C THR A 111 7.65 17.85 -24.29
N SER A 112 7.01 18.11 -23.15
CA SER A 112 7.63 18.31 -21.85
C SER A 112 7.11 17.30 -20.82
N LYS A 113 7.83 17.15 -19.71
CA LYS A 113 7.39 16.31 -18.57
C LYS A 113 6.01 16.74 -18.04
N SER A 114 5.74 18.05 -18.00
CA SER A 114 4.47 18.62 -17.54
C SER A 114 3.32 18.28 -18.50
N SER A 115 3.57 18.28 -19.82
CA SER A 115 2.58 17.89 -20.83
C SER A 115 2.19 16.41 -20.70
N ILE A 116 3.17 15.54 -20.46
CA ILE A 116 2.95 14.12 -20.19
C ILE A 116 2.14 13.94 -18.90
N TRP A 117 2.48 14.70 -17.85
CA TRP A 117 1.76 14.64 -16.58
C TRP A 117 0.29 15.07 -16.72
N ARG A 118 0.00 16.16 -17.42
CA ARG A 118 -1.38 16.59 -17.70
C ARG A 118 -2.14 15.53 -18.51
N THR A 119 -1.51 14.98 -19.54
CA THR A 119 -2.10 13.93 -20.38
C THR A 119 -2.40 12.66 -19.57
N LYS A 120 -1.52 12.29 -18.64
CA LYS A 120 -1.77 11.21 -17.69
C LYS A 120 -3.02 11.47 -16.83
N GLN A 121 -3.21 12.70 -16.34
CA GLN A 121 -4.41 13.06 -15.57
C GLN A 121 -5.67 12.99 -16.43
N LEU A 122 -5.62 13.49 -17.67
CA LEU A 122 -6.72 13.35 -18.65
C LEU A 122 -7.09 11.87 -18.90
N LEU A 123 -6.07 11.01 -19.05
CA LEU A 123 -6.25 9.57 -19.22
C LEU A 123 -6.63 8.82 -17.93
N LYS A 124 -6.72 9.51 -16.78
CA LYS A 124 -6.98 8.93 -15.45
C LYS A 124 -6.06 7.75 -15.10
N LEU A 125 -4.81 7.77 -15.59
CA LEU A 125 -3.85 6.70 -15.34
C LEU A 125 -3.33 6.76 -13.90
N LYS A 126 -3.33 5.62 -13.20
CA LYS A 126 -2.79 5.46 -11.84
C LYS A 126 -1.35 4.95 -11.89
N TRP A 127 -0.54 5.40 -10.93
CA TRP A 127 0.76 4.79 -10.67
C TRP A 127 0.56 3.47 -9.94
N TRP A 128 0.91 2.37 -10.59
CA TRP A 128 0.92 1.07 -9.93
C TRP A 128 2.18 0.95 -9.08
N LYS A 129 2.02 0.62 -7.79
CA LYS A 129 3.16 0.32 -6.93
C LYS A 129 3.76 -1.02 -7.36
N ARG A 130 5.07 -1.06 -7.54
CA ARG A 130 5.80 -2.30 -7.78
C ARG A 130 5.84 -3.11 -6.48
N LYS A 131 5.28 -4.32 -6.49
CA LYS A 131 5.50 -5.31 -5.43
C LYS A 131 6.77 -6.10 -5.76
N VAL A 132 7.70 -6.18 -4.83
CA VAL A 132 8.85 -7.10 -4.95
C VAL A 132 8.36 -8.46 -4.51
N VAL A 133 8.57 -9.45 -5.37
CA VAL A 133 8.14 -10.84 -5.16
C VAL A 133 9.32 -11.76 -5.41
N GLN A 134 9.32 -12.92 -4.77
CA GLN A 134 10.36 -13.91 -4.99
C GLN A 134 10.22 -14.50 -6.40
N LYS A 135 11.33 -14.56 -7.14
CA LYS A 135 11.35 -15.26 -8.42
C LYS A 135 11.25 -16.77 -8.16
N LEU A 136 10.20 -17.39 -8.68
CA LEU A 136 9.99 -18.84 -8.62
C LEU A 136 10.35 -19.48 -9.97
N THR A 137 11.01 -20.65 -9.93
CA THR A 137 11.22 -21.49 -11.11
C THR A 137 9.90 -22.12 -11.56
N ILE A 138 9.85 -22.62 -12.79
CA ILE A 138 8.65 -23.29 -13.35
C ILE A 138 8.26 -24.49 -12.47
N ASP A 139 9.23 -25.34 -12.11
CA ASP A 139 8.98 -26.52 -11.27
C ASP A 139 8.39 -26.15 -9.91
N ARG A 140 8.90 -25.07 -9.29
CA ARG A 140 8.39 -24.62 -7.98
C ARG A 140 6.95 -24.13 -8.09
N LYS A 141 6.58 -23.47 -9.18
CA LYS A 141 5.20 -23.06 -9.45
C LYS A 141 4.29 -24.27 -9.64
N LEU A 142 4.72 -25.25 -10.45
CA LEU A 142 3.97 -26.50 -10.66
C LEU A 142 3.75 -27.24 -9.34
N GLN A 143 4.80 -27.36 -8.51
CA GLN A 143 4.69 -27.95 -7.18
C GLN A 143 3.68 -27.21 -6.30
N CYS A 144 3.66 -25.86 -6.31
CA CYS A 144 2.66 -25.09 -5.56
C CYS A 144 1.23 -25.38 -6.04
N VAL A 145 1.01 -25.53 -7.34
CA VAL A 145 -0.32 -25.88 -7.90
C VAL A 145 -0.73 -27.29 -7.47
N ILE A 146 0.18 -28.27 -7.55
CA ILE A 146 -0.08 -29.66 -7.16
C ILE A 146 -0.45 -29.74 -5.67
N ILE A 147 0.36 -29.11 -4.82
CA ILE A 147 0.12 -29.06 -3.37
C ILE A 147 -1.21 -28.36 -3.10
N ALA A 148 -1.49 -27.22 -3.73
CA ALA A 148 -2.73 -26.49 -3.50
C ALA A 148 -3.98 -27.30 -3.89
N LYS A 149 -3.93 -28.04 -5.00
CA LYS A 149 -5.00 -28.97 -5.39
C LYS A 149 -5.19 -30.09 -4.37
N ARG A 150 -4.08 -30.69 -3.91
CA ARG A 150 -4.10 -31.78 -2.92
C ARG A 150 -4.71 -31.31 -1.60
N LEU A 151 -4.25 -30.18 -1.07
CA LEU A 151 -4.76 -29.59 0.16
C LEU A 151 -6.26 -29.28 0.08
N ARG A 152 -6.73 -28.65 -1.01
CA ARG A 152 -8.17 -28.38 -1.21
C ARG A 152 -9.02 -29.64 -1.34
N LYS A 153 -8.47 -30.72 -1.92
CA LYS A 153 -9.16 -32.01 -2.01
C LYS A 153 -9.25 -32.68 -0.64
N LYS A 154 -8.17 -32.65 0.14
CA LYS A 154 -8.06 -33.32 1.45
C LYS A 154 -8.88 -32.63 2.54
N TYR A 155 -8.76 -31.32 2.67
CA TYR A 155 -9.35 -30.53 3.77
C TYR A 155 -10.54 -29.67 3.34
N GLY A 156 -11.08 -29.92 2.14
CA GLY A 156 -12.28 -29.25 1.63
C GLY A 156 -12.04 -27.81 1.17
N PHE A 157 -13.11 -27.18 0.66
CA PHE A 157 -13.03 -25.83 0.10
C PHE A 157 -14.28 -24.95 0.31
N LYS A 158 -15.34 -25.48 0.92
CA LYS A 158 -16.56 -24.75 1.29
C LYS A 158 -16.94 -25.10 2.72
N LYS A 159 -17.28 -24.10 3.54
CA LYS A 159 -17.79 -24.29 4.90
C LYS A 159 -19.11 -25.07 4.86
N GLY A 160 -19.25 -26.08 5.72
CA GLY A 160 -20.39 -27.02 5.71
C GLY A 160 -20.22 -28.25 4.79
N ASN A 161 -19.11 -28.35 4.05
CA ASN A 161 -18.74 -29.61 3.41
C ASN A 161 -18.28 -30.62 4.47
N LYS A 162 -18.54 -31.93 4.26
CA LYS A 162 -18.11 -33.03 5.14
C LYS A 162 -16.60 -33.02 5.43
N LEU A 163 -15.80 -32.49 4.50
CA LEU A 163 -14.34 -32.44 4.62
C LEU A 163 -13.80 -31.06 5.06
N TYR A 164 -14.64 -30.12 5.53
CA TYR A 164 -14.17 -28.77 5.87
C TYR A 164 -13.35 -28.74 7.17
N ASP A 165 -12.10 -29.17 7.07
CA ASP A 165 -11.25 -29.42 8.23
C ASP A 165 -10.34 -28.24 8.58
N TRP A 166 -10.39 -27.15 7.79
CA TRP A 166 -9.58 -25.95 8.04
C TRP A 166 -9.80 -25.35 9.42
N MET A 167 -10.98 -25.55 10.02
CA MET A 167 -11.27 -25.10 11.39
C MET A 167 -10.43 -25.82 12.46
N TYR A 168 -9.87 -26.98 12.15
CA TYR A 168 -9.04 -27.75 13.06
C TYR A 168 -7.55 -27.48 12.89
N VAL A 169 -7.16 -26.65 11.92
CA VAL A 169 -5.76 -26.33 11.68
C VAL A 169 -5.20 -25.43 12.77
N LEU A 170 -4.10 -25.88 13.37
CA LEU A 170 -3.19 -25.05 14.16
C LEU A 170 -2.01 -24.66 13.27
N ASN A 171 -2.05 -23.44 12.71
CA ASN A 171 -0.99 -22.92 11.87
C ASN A 171 0.04 -22.18 12.73
N THR A 172 1.30 -22.60 12.66
CA THR A 172 2.38 -22.10 13.51
C THR A 172 3.58 -21.67 12.67
N ASP A 173 4.34 -20.71 13.19
CA ASP A 173 5.56 -20.23 12.52
C ASP A 173 6.52 -19.52 13.48
N PHE A 174 7.77 -19.37 13.04
CA PHE A 174 8.73 -18.46 13.64
C PHE A 174 8.69 -17.12 12.93
N SER A 175 8.53 -16.03 13.67
CA SER A 175 8.57 -14.71 13.09
C SER A 175 9.97 -14.40 12.53
N GLY A 176 10.02 -13.51 11.53
CA GLY A 176 11.22 -12.72 11.31
C GLY A 176 11.61 -11.91 12.57
N THR A 177 12.83 -11.39 12.63
CA THR A 177 13.29 -10.65 13.82
C THR A 177 12.61 -9.29 13.93
N PHE A 178 12.03 -9.00 15.10
CA PHE A 178 11.59 -7.67 15.49
C PHE A 178 12.77 -6.91 16.10
N THR A 179 13.17 -5.80 15.47
CA THR A 179 14.33 -5.00 15.89
C THR A 179 13.90 -3.86 16.80
N LEU A 180 14.71 -3.57 17.81
CA LEU A 180 14.46 -2.50 18.79
C LEU A 180 14.22 -1.13 18.14
N ASN A 181 14.94 -0.86 17.06
CA ASN A 181 14.73 0.32 16.25
C ASN A 181 14.16 -0.12 14.89
N PRO A 182 13.04 0.44 14.42
CA PRO A 182 12.52 0.11 13.10
C PRO A 182 13.53 0.50 12.03
N GLN A 183 13.72 -0.37 11.04
CA GLN A 183 14.54 -0.04 9.88
C GLN A 183 13.87 1.11 9.11
N SER A 184 14.54 2.26 9.07
CA SER A 184 14.09 3.42 8.32
C SER A 184 13.87 3.07 6.84
N ASN A 185 12.64 3.23 6.38
CA ASN A 185 12.31 3.09 4.96
C ASN A 185 12.66 4.40 4.26
N ARG A 186 13.90 4.50 3.75
CA ARG A 186 14.43 5.69 3.05
C ARG A 186 13.54 6.25 1.94
N HIS A 187 12.66 5.43 1.35
CA HIS A 187 11.75 5.88 0.30
C HIS A 187 10.46 6.52 0.80
N ASN A 188 10.06 6.23 2.04
CA ASN A 188 8.79 6.68 2.62
C ASN A 188 8.98 7.64 3.80
N GLU A 189 10.15 7.64 4.43
CA GLU A 189 10.53 8.57 5.50
C GLU A 189 11.25 9.77 4.87
N GLY A 190 10.46 10.66 4.26
CA GLY A 190 10.94 11.94 3.75
C GLY A 190 10.96 12.98 4.87
N ILE A 191 12.03 13.75 4.95
CA ILE A 191 12.07 14.98 5.74
C ILE A 191 11.64 16.11 4.82
N TYR A 192 10.58 16.82 5.17
CA TYR A 192 10.09 17.99 4.44
C TYR A 192 10.63 19.24 5.13
N ALA A 193 11.27 20.12 4.36
CA ALA A 193 11.80 21.40 4.82
C ALA A 193 11.83 22.38 3.63
N GLU A 194 11.71 23.68 3.91
CA GLU A 194 11.75 24.72 2.88
C GLU A 194 13.16 24.86 2.29
N SER A 195 14.19 24.70 3.13
CA SER A 195 15.59 24.69 2.73
C SER A 195 16.40 23.63 3.50
N LYS A 196 17.60 23.30 2.98
CA LYS A 196 18.51 22.35 3.65
C LYS A 196 19.03 22.88 4.99
N SER A 197 19.08 24.20 5.17
CA SER A 197 19.45 24.86 6.43
C SER A 197 18.44 24.60 7.54
N ASP A 198 17.15 24.47 7.22
CA ASP A 198 16.07 24.32 8.21
C ASP A 198 16.02 22.91 8.83
N ILE A 199 16.74 21.95 8.24
CA ILE A 199 16.81 20.60 8.77
C ILE A 199 17.88 20.55 9.87
N SER A 200 17.49 20.17 11.09
CA SER A 200 18.42 20.02 12.21
C SER A 200 19.53 19.01 11.91
N TYR A 201 20.68 19.13 12.59
CA TYR A 201 21.80 18.20 12.41
C TYR A 201 21.37 16.77 12.73
N GLU A 202 20.62 16.56 13.80
CA GLU A 202 20.14 15.25 14.25
C GLU A 202 19.21 14.59 13.21
N LEU A 203 18.37 15.39 12.54
CA LEU A 203 17.52 14.91 11.45
C LEU A 203 18.33 14.59 10.18
N LYS A 204 19.44 15.30 9.94
CA LYS A 204 20.39 14.99 8.86
C LYS A 204 21.22 13.74 9.15
N THR A 205 21.54 13.48 10.42
CA THR A 205 22.51 12.48 10.86
C THR A 205 21.87 11.42 11.77
N LYS A 206 21.05 10.55 11.19
CA LYS A 206 20.56 9.37 11.93
C LYS A 206 21.63 8.27 11.94
N SER A 207 22.26 8.05 13.09
CA SER A 207 23.17 6.91 13.30
C SER A 207 22.40 5.59 13.12
N LYS A 208 22.97 4.66 12.35
CA LYS A 208 22.42 3.31 12.19
C LYS A 208 23.28 2.35 12.99
N GLU A 209 22.74 1.83 14.09
CA GLU A 209 23.34 0.67 14.73
C GLU A 209 23.36 -0.51 13.74
N LYS A 210 24.56 -1.00 13.43
CA LYS A 210 24.78 -2.12 12.50
C LYS A 210 24.25 -3.45 13.06
N PHE A 211 24.24 -3.59 14.38
CA PHE A 211 23.82 -4.80 15.10
C PHE A 211 22.78 -4.44 16.16
N GLN A 212 21.56 -4.15 15.73
CA GLN A 212 20.47 -3.83 16.65
C GLN A 212 20.04 -5.07 17.44
N LYS A 213 19.71 -4.84 18.71
CA LYS A 213 19.03 -5.84 19.53
C LYS A 213 17.69 -6.20 18.86
N SER A 214 17.38 -7.49 18.84
CA SER A 214 16.17 -7.99 18.20
C SER A 214 15.64 -9.22 18.91
N VAL A 215 14.36 -9.50 18.70
CA VAL A 215 13.67 -10.66 19.26
C VAL A 215 13.05 -11.49 18.13
N MET A 216 13.11 -12.81 18.29
CA MET A 216 12.41 -13.76 17.43
C MET A 216 11.27 -14.37 18.23
N LEU A 217 10.11 -14.45 17.60
CA LEU A 217 8.90 -14.97 18.22
C LEU A 217 8.56 -16.31 17.60
N TRP A 218 7.99 -17.20 18.39
CA TRP A 218 7.18 -18.30 17.88
C TRP A 218 5.72 -17.95 18.15
N GLY A 219 4.87 -18.18 17.15
CA GLY A 219 3.44 -17.93 17.30
C GLY A 219 2.60 -18.87 16.47
N ASP A 220 1.31 -18.65 16.60
CA ASP A 220 0.28 -19.60 16.21
C ASP A 220 -1.03 -18.87 15.86
N ILE A 221 -1.91 -19.59 15.18
CA ILE A 221 -3.28 -19.18 14.92
C ILE A 221 -4.15 -20.41 14.69
N SER A 222 -5.34 -20.40 15.27
CA SER A 222 -6.37 -21.42 15.11
C SER A 222 -7.75 -20.80 14.91
N TYR A 223 -8.76 -21.63 14.66
CA TYR A 223 -10.15 -21.19 14.58
C TYR A 223 -10.73 -20.71 15.92
N GLN A 224 -10.11 -21.12 17.04
CA GLN A 224 -10.50 -20.71 18.39
C GLN A 224 -9.84 -19.39 18.82
N GLY A 225 -8.92 -18.85 18.02
CA GLY A 225 -8.12 -17.68 18.34
C GLY A 225 -6.63 -17.97 18.23
N LEU A 226 -5.82 -17.10 18.82
CA LEU A 226 -4.40 -17.40 19.05
C LEU A 226 -4.32 -18.44 20.17
N PHE A 227 -3.64 -19.54 19.88
CA PHE A 227 -3.31 -20.62 20.80
C PHE A 227 -2.38 -20.14 21.92
N SER A 228 -1.44 -19.24 21.68
CA SER A 228 -0.70 -18.60 22.77
C SER A 228 -1.45 -17.36 23.26
N LYS A 229 -2.59 -17.53 23.96
CA LYS A 229 -3.56 -16.42 24.20
C LYS A 229 -2.96 -15.14 24.76
N GLN A 230 -2.03 -15.25 25.71
CA GLN A 230 -1.49 -14.08 26.43
C GLN A 230 -0.35 -13.37 25.69
N TYR A 231 0.48 -14.13 24.95
CA TYR A 231 1.65 -13.61 24.24
C TYR A 231 2.30 -14.67 23.36
N PRO A 232 2.97 -14.27 22.26
CA PRO A 232 3.76 -15.19 21.48
C PRO A 232 5.00 -15.60 22.27
N ILE A 233 5.52 -16.80 22.02
CA ILE A 233 6.67 -17.31 22.78
C ILE A 233 7.94 -16.60 22.31
N PHE A 234 8.63 -15.94 23.24
CA PHE A 234 9.91 -15.29 23.01
C PHE A 234 11.02 -16.35 22.96
N VAL A 235 11.60 -16.57 21.77
CA VAL A 235 12.54 -17.67 21.53
C VAL A 235 13.84 -17.47 22.30
N ASP A 236 14.28 -16.22 22.47
CA ASP A 236 15.45 -15.85 23.27
C ASP A 236 15.25 -16.22 24.74
N GLU A 237 14.09 -15.91 25.33
CA GLU A 237 13.78 -16.25 26.72
C GLU A 237 13.80 -17.76 26.93
N TRP A 238 13.16 -18.51 26.02
CA TRP A 238 13.15 -19.97 26.11
C TRP A 238 14.55 -20.58 25.97
N LEU A 239 15.38 -20.07 25.06
CA LEU A 239 16.76 -20.53 24.90
C LEU A 239 17.61 -20.26 26.14
N GLU A 240 17.40 -19.14 26.83
CA GLU A 240 18.08 -18.85 28.11
C GLU A 240 17.60 -19.77 29.23
N LEU A 241 16.31 -20.11 29.29
CA LEU A 241 15.77 -21.06 30.29
C LEU A 241 16.38 -22.46 30.17
N ILE A 242 16.60 -22.95 28.95
CA ILE A 242 17.19 -24.28 28.71
C ILE A 242 18.72 -24.26 28.63
N ARG A 243 19.36 -23.11 28.87
CA ARG A 243 20.81 -22.99 28.81
C ARG A 243 21.44 -23.81 29.96
N PRO A 244 22.42 -24.70 29.67
CA PRO A 244 23.14 -25.41 30.73
C PRO A 244 23.80 -24.41 31.69
N LYS A 245 23.60 -24.59 33.00
CA LYS A 245 24.16 -23.70 34.04
C LYS A 245 25.70 -23.76 34.07
N ASP A 246 26.27 -24.89 33.66
CA ASP A 246 27.70 -25.20 33.77
C ASP A 246 28.49 -24.89 32.48
N GLY A 247 27.81 -24.38 31.45
CA GLY A 247 28.42 -24.07 30.15
C GLY A 247 28.93 -22.64 30.04
N ASN A 248 29.91 -22.43 29.14
CA ASN A 248 30.37 -21.09 28.77
C ASN A 248 29.21 -20.23 28.24
N ARG A 249 28.70 -19.32 29.08
CA ARG A 249 27.55 -18.44 28.78
C ARG A 249 27.78 -17.53 27.56
N ARG A 250 29.02 -17.38 27.10
CA ARG A 250 29.37 -16.60 25.90
C ARG A 250 28.99 -17.32 24.60
N LYS A 251 28.76 -18.64 24.60
CA LYS A 251 28.39 -19.36 23.36
C LYS A 251 26.94 -19.07 22.98
N LYS A 252 26.75 -18.53 21.77
CA LYS A 252 25.42 -18.27 21.20
C LYS A 252 24.65 -19.57 21.03
N MET A 253 23.41 -19.61 21.51
CA MET A 253 22.50 -20.74 21.29
C MET A 253 21.70 -20.52 20.00
N TYR A 254 21.47 -21.62 19.29
CA TYR A 254 20.71 -21.63 18.04
C TYR A 254 19.55 -22.61 18.18
N PHE A 255 18.44 -22.29 17.52
CA PHE A 255 17.26 -23.14 17.53
C PHE A 255 17.44 -24.34 16.57
N THR A 256 18.04 -25.42 17.07
CA THR A 256 18.34 -26.64 16.30
C THR A 256 17.11 -27.58 16.24
N GLY A 257 17.15 -28.62 15.40
CA GLY A 257 16.05 -29.60 15.34
C GLY A 257 15.82 -30.35 16.66
N ALA A 258 16.88 -30.67 17.41
CA ALA A 258 16.75 -31.28 18.73
C ALA A 258 16.09 -30.32 19.74
N ARG A 259 16.44 -29.03 19.69
CA ARG A 259 15.80 -28.01 20.53
C ARG A 259 14.35 -27.77 20.13
N TYR A 260 14.04 -27.77 18.83
CA TYR A 260 12.65 -27.70 18.38
C TYR A 260 11.85 -28.90 18.85
N ALA A 261 12.42 -30.12 18.81
CA ALA A 261 11.77 -31.31 19.35
C ALA A 261 11.50 -31.18 20.85
N GLN A 262 12.48 -30.69 21.63
CA GLN A 262 12.30 -30.41 23.05
C GLN A 262 11.21 -29.35 23.27
N PHE A 263 11.24 -28.26 22.50
CA PHE A 263 10.26 -27.18 22.54
C PHE A 263 8.83 -27.68 22.28
N ILE A 264 8.66 -28.57 21.30
CA ILE A 264 7.37 -29.19 20.98
C ILE A 264 6.88 -30.05 22.14
N ARG A 265 7.75 -30.93 22.69
CA ARG A 265 7.39 -31.86 23.77
C ARG A 265 7.12 -31.18 25.11
N THR A 266 7.73 -30.04 25.36
CA THR A 266 7.55 -29.32 26.63
C THR A 266 6.54 -28.21 26.49
N ILE A 267 6.93 -27.10 25.88
CA ILE A 267 6.13 -25.87 25.87
C ILE A 267 4.86 -26.03 25.04
N ILE A 268 4.97 -26.60 23.83
CA ILE A 268 3.81 -26.70 22.95
C ILE A 268 2.85 -27.76 23.45
N ALA A 269 3.32 -28.95 23.86
CA ALA A 269 2.46 -29.99 24.40
C ALA A 269 1.69 -29.53 25.63
N GLN A 270 2.37 -28.88 26.59
CA GLN A 270 1.74 -28.36 27.80
C GLN A 270 0.64 -27.35 27.44
N LYS A 271 0.99 -26.30 26.69
CA LYS A 271 0.02 -25.28 26.28
C LYS A 271 -1.13 -25.88 25.46
N ALA A 272 -0.84 -26.81 24.55
CA ALA A 272 -1.85 -27.43 23.68
C ALA A 272 -2.92 -28.14 24.50
N ASN A 273 -2.51 -28.92 25.51
CA ASN A 273 -3.42 -29.58 26.44
C ASN A 273 -4.25 -28.58 27.26
N GLU A 274 -3.66 -27.45 27.68
CA GLU A 274 -4.35 -26.42 28.45
C GLU A 274 -5.34 -25.60 27.61
N GLU A 275 -4.99 -25.28 26.36
CA GLU A 275 -5.67 -24.21 25.61
C GLU A 275 -6.53 -24.69 24.43
N LEU A 276 -6.27 -25.88 23.86
CA LEU A 276 -6.95 -26.39 22.65
C LEU A 276 -7.92 -27.55 22.91
N GLY A 277 -7.89 -28.13 24.11
CA GLY A 277 -8.71 -29.28 24.47
C GLY A 277 -8.23 -30.56 23.78
N ASP A 278 -9.13 -31.26 23.10
CA ASP A 278 -8.83 -32.58 22.52
C ASP A 278 -7.94 -32.48 21.27
N LEU A 279 -6.64 -32.75 21.46
CA LEU A 279 -5.63 -32.69 20.41
C LEU A 279 -5.80 -33.74 19.31
N ARG A 280 -6.68 -34.74 19.50
CA ARG A 280 -6.99 -35.74 18.46
C ARG A 280 -7.52 -35.11 17.19
N TYR A 281 -8.22 -33.98 17.30
CA TYR A 281 -8.80 -33.30 16.15
C TYR A 281 -7.89 -32.23 15.56
N VAL A 282 -6.86 -31.79 16.28
CA VAL A 282 -5.98 -30.69 15.84
C VAL A 282 -5.09 -31.13 14.69
N ILE A 283 -5.10 -30.36 13.60
CA ILE A 283 -4.24 -30.57 12.44
C ILE A 283 -3.06 -29.60 12.53
N PHE A 284 -1.91 -30.11 12.97
CA PHE A 284 -0.71 -29.30 13.12
C PHE A 284 -0.12 -28.89 11.76
N GLN A 285 0.23 -27.61 11.62
CA GLN A 285 0.89 -27.07 10.44
C GLN A 285 2.06 -26.16 10.85
N HIS A 286 3.21 -26.37 10.20
CA HIS A 286 4.43 -25.59 10.39
C HIS A 286 5.28 -25.51 9.10
N GLU A 287 6.15 -24.52 9.00
CA GLU A 287 6.97 -24.21 7.81
C GLU A 287 7.95 -25.32 7.39
N GLN A 288 8.54 -25.22 6.19
CA GLN A 288 9.51 -26.20 5.65
C GLN A 288 10.94 -26.06 6.16
N ASP A 289 11.18 -25.36 7.27
CA ASP A 289 12.54 -25.15 7.74
C ASP A 289 13.21 -26.48 8.08
N ARG A 290 14.50 -26.59 7.70
CA ARG A 290 15.36 -27.75 7.97
C ARG A 290 15.27 -28.21 9.43
N LYS A 291 15.27 -27.29 10.40
CA LYS A 291 15.18 -27.61 11.84
C LYS A 291 13.91 -28.41 12.18
N GLN A 292 12.82 -28.12 11.48
CA GLN A 292 11.51 -28.73 11.67
C GLN A 292 11.29 -29.98 10.79
N ARG A 293 12.24 -30.30 9.90
CA ARG A 293 12.20 -31.49 9.03
C ARG A 293 13.16 -32.58 9.46
N MET A 294 13.93 -32.34 10.52
CA MET A 294 14.73 -33.38 11.17
C MET A 294 13.81 -34.46 11.74
N ARG A 295 14.21 -35.74 11.65
CA ARG A 295 13.44 -36.88 12.19
C ARG A 295 12.98 -36.64 13.63
N VAL A 296 13.91 -36.26 14.51
CA VAL A 296 13.61 -35.96 15.93
C VAL A 296 12.52 -34.91 16.14
N ALA A 297 12.42 -33.92 15.25
CA ALA A 297 11.38 -32.89 15.30
C ALA A 297 10.03 -33.42 14.81
N LEU A 298 10.04 -34.19 13.72
CA LEU A 298 8.84 -34.83 13.20
C LEU A 298 8.26 -35.83 14.21
N ASP A 299 9.12 -36.64 14.84
CA ASP A 299 8.73 -37.59 15.89
C ASP A 299 8.13 -36.86 17.10
N ALA A 300 8.67 -35.70 17.47
CA ALA A 300 8.12 -34.88 18.55
C ALA A 300 6.73 -34.33 18.21
N VAL A 301 6.52 -33.88 16.97
CA VAL A 301 5.19 -33.43 16.51
C VAL A 301 4.21 -34.61 16.51
N ASP A 302 4.59 -35.77 15.99
CA ASP A 302 3.73 -36.96 15.91
C ASP A 302 3.38 -37.53 17.30
N HIS A 303 4.25 -37.31 18.28
CA HIS A 303 3.97 -37.68 19.68
C HIS A 303 2.94 -36.76 20.35
N VAL A 304 2.84 -35.49 19.93
CA VAL A 304 1.95 -34.50 20.55
C VAL A 304 0.63 -34.36 19.78
N PHE A 305 0.67 -34.41 18.45
CA PHE A 305 -0.48 -34.20 17.58
C PHE A 305 -0.74 -35.44 16.73
N HIS A 306 -1.96 -35.96 16.78
CA HIS A 306 -2.35 -37.12 15.98
C HIS A 306 -2.49 -36.80 14.49
N ASN A 307 -2.76 -35.54 14.16
CA ASN A 307 -2.93 -35.08 12.79
C ASN A 307 -1.97 -33.93 12.49
N ARG A 308 -1.37 -33.97 11.30
CA ARG A 308 -0.58 -32.87 10.75
C ARG A 308 -0.74 -32.75 9.25
N ILE A 309 -0.48 -31.57 8.71
CA ILE A 309 -0.26 -31.42 7.27
C ILE A 309 1.05 -32.13 6.93
N GLU A 310 1.03 -32.93 5.85
CA GLU A 310 2.18 -33.73 5.46
C GLU A 310 3.41 -32.82 5.23
N PRO A 311 4.60 -33.17 5.76
CA PRO A 311 5.78 -32.31 5.68
C PRO A 311 6.17 -31.88 4.25
N LYS A 312 5.81 -32.67 3.25
CA LYS A 312 6.02 -32.40 1.81
C LYS A 312 5.06 -31.34 1.24
N ASP A 313 3.89 -31.14 1.86
CA ASP A 313 2.87 -30.18 1.45
C ASP A 313 3.06 -28.81 2.13
N CYS A 314 3.85 -28.75 3.19
CA CYS A 314 4.21 -27.52 3.90
C CYS A 314 5.37 -26.77 3.21
N THR A 315 5.27 -26.46 1.91
CA THR A 315 6.35 -25.75 1.18
C THR A 315 6.48 -24.29 1.60
N ALA A 316 7.71 -23.80 1.76
CA ALA A 316 7.99 -22.39 2.09
C ALA A 316 7.48 -21.41 1.01
N LYS A 317 7.14 -21.88 -0.19
CA LYS A 317 6.60 -21.06 -1.28
C LYS A 317 5.09 -20.80 -1.18
N LEU A 318 4.43 -21.38 -0.19
CA LEU A 318 3.01 -21.15 0.11
C LEU A 318 2.80 -20.26 1.35
N ALA A 319 3.79 -19.45 1.74
CA ALA A 319 3.64 -18.50 2.85
C ALA A 319 2.40 -17.60 2.70
N ASP A 320 2.09 -17.15 1.49
CA ASP A 320 0.90 -16.31 1.20
C ASP A 320 -0.44 -17.01 1.52
N VAL A 321 -0.46 -18.34 1.66
CA VAL A 321 -1.64 -19.12 2.03
C VAL A 321 -1.87 -19.10 3.54
N TRP A 322 -0.79 -19.22 4.33
CA TRP A 322 -0.87 -19.50 5.75
C TRP A 322 -1.26 -18.24 6.56
N PRO A 323 -2.31 -18.31 7.41
CA PRO A 323 -2.80 -17.17 8.19
C PRO A 323 -1.80 -16.50 9.14
N ILE A 324 -0.81 -17.23 9.64
CA ILE A 324 0.19 -16.72 10.59
C ILE A 324 0.99 -15.54 10.02
N GLU A 325 1.19 -15.50 8.71
CA GLU A 325 1.83 -14.37 8.02
C GLU A 325 0.98 -13.09 8.11
N ASN A 326 -0.35 -13.22 8.20
CA ASN A 326 -1.23 -12.08 8.47
C ASN A 326 -1.11 -11.58 9.90
N VAL A 327 -0.95 -12.51 10.87
CA VAL A 327 -0.70 -12.15 12.27
C VAL A 327 0.59 -11.35 12.38
N TRP A 328 1.68 -11.84 11.75
CA TRP A 328 2.94 -11.11 11.69
C TRP A 328 2.82 -9.76 10.99
N GLY A 329 2.09 -9.68 9.87
CA GLY A 329 1.85 -8.43 9.16
C GLY A 329 1.11 -7.38 10.00
N ILE A 330 0.04 -7.79 10.68
CA ILE A 330 -0.75 -6.92 11.56
C ILE A 330 0.06 -6.46 12.76
N LEU A 331 0.78 -7.39 13.42
CA LEU A 331 1.63 -7.06 14.56
C LEU A 331 2.72 -6.06 14.17
N LYS A 332 3.41 -6.28 13.04
CA LYS A 332 4.42 -5.34 12.53
C LYS A 332 3.84 -3.96 12.22
N GLU A 333 2.65 -3.89 11.65
CA GLU A 333 2.01 -2.61 11.34
C GLU A 333 1.59 -1.86 12.62
N LYS A 334 1.07 -2.55 13.63
CA LYS A 334 0.69 -1.96 14.93
C LYS A 334 1.89 -1.41 15.72
N LEU A 335 3.03 -2.07 15.61
CA LEU A 335 4.29 -1.67 16.25
C LEU A 335 5.08 -0.65 15.40
N ARG A 336 4.61 -0.35 14.19
CA ARG A 336 5.33 0.51 13.25
C ARG A 336 5.41 1.94 13.76
N GLY A 337 6.61 2.53 13.67
CA GLY A 337 6.85 3.91 14.08
C GLY A 337 7.07 4.11 15.59
N ARG A 338 6.88 3.06 16.41
CA ARG A 338 7.23 3.11 17.83
C ARG A 338 8.75 3.10 18.01
N GLN A 339 9.21 3.76 19.07
CA GLN A 339 10.60 3.77 19.49
C GLN A 339 10.71 3.04 20.82
N TYR A 340 11.67 2.12 20.92
CA TYR A 340 11.86 1.31 22.12
C TYR A 340 13.23 1.61 22.73
N ASN A 341 13.22 1.93 24.02
CA ASN A 341 14.44 2.16 24.80
C ASN A 341 15.05 0.86 25.34
N SER A 342 14.29 -0.24 25.35
CA SER A 342 14.75 -1.55 25.82
C SER A 342 14.00 -2.70 25.13
N LEU A 343 14.61 -3.89 25.11
CA LEU A 343 13.95 -5.09 24.61
C LEU A 343 12.70 -5.42 25.43
N GLU A 344 12.72 -5.19 26.75
CA GLU A 344 11.58 -5.49 27.60
C GLU A 344 10.37 -4.60 27.30
N HIS A 345 10.61 -3.31 27.04
CA HIS A 345 9.54 -2.41 26.60
C HIS A 345 8.92 -2.90 25.28
N MET A 346 9.76 -3.30 24.30
CA MET A 346 9.27 -3.86 23.04
C MET A 346 8.49 -5.16 23.25
N LYS A 347 8.95 -6.04 24.15
CA LYS A 347 8.24 -7.28 24.49
C LYS A 347 6.88 -7.00 25.10
N ASN A 348 6.78 -6.05 26.04
CA ASN A 348 5.51 -5.64 26.64
C ASN A 348 4.52 -5.11 25.59
N ASP A 349 4.99 -4.30 24.65
CA ASP A 349 4.16 -3.83 23.54
C ASP A 349 3.72 -4.97 22.62
N ILE A 350 4.61 -5.94 22.32
CA ILE A 350 4.25 -7.15 21.58
C ILE A 350 3.16 -7.93 22.32
N ARG A 351 3.28 -8.13 23.64
CA ARG A 351 2.26 -8.80 24.47
C ARG A 351 0.91 -8.07 24.39
N SER A 352 0.94 -6.74 24.56
CA SER A 352 -0.25 -5.89 24.48
C SER A 352 -0.95 -5.98 23.11
N GLU A 353 -0.19 -5.87 22.01
CA GLU A 353 -0.76 -5.93 20.67
C GLU A 353 -1.25 -7.33 20.27
N TRP A 354 -0.59 -8.39 20.78
CA TRP A 354 -0.99 -9.77 20.59
C TRP A 354 -2.34 -10.08 21.26
N ASN A 355 -2.58 -9.55 22.45
CA ASN A 355 -3.86 -9.71 23.17
C ASN A 355 -5.06 -9.05 22.48
N GLN A 356 -4.82 -8.15 21.52
CA GLN A 356 -5.89 -7.48 20.78
C GLN A 356 -6.43 -8.31 19.60
N PHE A 357 -5.85 -9.48 19.30
CA PHE A 357 -6.35 -10.35 18.23
C PHE A 357 -7.63 -11.06 18.67
N SER A 358 -8.77 -10.59 18.16
CA SER A 358 -10.05 -11.26 18.41
C SER A 358 -10.17 -12.62 17.73
N VAL A 359 -10.90 -13.54 18.37
CA VAL A 359 -11.26 -14.86 17.79
C VAL A 359 -11.96 -14.68 16.42
N SER A 360 -12.80 -13.66 16.28
CA SER A 360 -13.49 -13.37 15.00
C SER A 360 -12.51 -13.10 13.86
N LEU A 361 -11.40 -12.41 14.14
CA LEU A 361 -10.37 -12.11 13.17
C LEU A 361 -9.62 -13.39 12.77
N CYS A 362 -9.24 -14.21 13.74
CA CYS A 362 -8.59 -15.49 13.50
C CYS A 362 -9.44 -16.42 12.62
N ARG A 363 -10.74 -16.56 12.93
CA ARG A 363 -11.69 -17.33 12.13
C ARG A 363 -11.75 -16.86 10.68
N ARG A 364 -11.84 -15.54 10.45
CA ARG A 364 -11.85 -14.97 9.09
C ARG A 364 -10.56 -15.28 8.33
N MET A 365 -9.41 -15.29 8.99
CA MET A 365 -8.14 -15.62 8.33
C MET A 365 -8.05 -17.10 7.96
N ILE A 366 -8.47 -18.00 8.86
CA ILE A 366 -8.52 -19.45 8.62
C ILE A 366 -9.52 -19.78 7.51
N ASP A 367 -10.72 -19.17 7.53
CA ASP A 367 -11.76 -19.38 6.51
C ASP A 367 -11.31 -18.94 5.09
N LYS A 368 -10.24 -18.14 4.98
CA LYS A 368 -9.65 -17.71 3.70
C LYS A 368 -8.61 -18.65 3.11
N ILE A 369 -8.15 -19.68 3.84
CA ILE A 369 -7.16 -20.64 3.33
C ILE A 369 -7.61 -21.27 1.99
N PRO A 370 -8.85 -21.79 1.83
CA PRO A 370 -9.27 -22.42 0.57
C PRO A 370 -9.28 -21.47 -0.62
N GLU A 371 -9.67 -20.22 -0.39
CA GLU A 371 -9.70 -19.17 -1.40
C GLU A 371 -8.27 -18.81 -1.85
N ARG A 372 -7.33 -18.69 -0.91
CA ARG A 372 -5.91 -18.46 -1.20
C ARG A 372 -5.31 -19.62 -2.01
N LEU A 373 -5.62 -20.87 -1.64
CA LEU A 373 -5.22 -22.05 -2.41
C LEU A 373 -5.81 -22.03 -3.82
N LYS A 374 -7.07 -21.59 -3.99
CA LYS A 374 -7.66 -21.39 -5.31
C LYS A 374 -6.91 -20.33 -6.11
N LEU A 375 -6.57 -19.19 -5.49
CA LEU A 375 -5.79 -18.14 -6.16
C LEU A 375 -4.40 -18.61 -6.60
N VAL A 376 -3.73 -19.46 -5.81
CA VAL A 376 -2.45 -20.07 -6.22
C VAL A 376 -2.64 -20.91 -7.48
N ILE A 377 -3.71 -21.71 -7.55
CA ILE A 377 -4.02 -22.53 -8.74
C ILE A 377 -4.33 -21.62 -9.94
N ASP A 378 -5.23 -20.64 -9.77
CA ASP A 378 -5.66 -19.74 -10.84
C ASP A 378 -4.50 -18.88 -11.37
N LYS A 379 -3.53 -18.53 -10.51
CA LYS A 379 -2.30 -17.82 -10.91
C LYS A 379 -1.18 -18.75 -11.38
N GLY A 380 -1.44 -20.05 -11.59
CA GLY A 380 -0.44 -21.00 -12.09
C GLY A 380 0.78 -21.14 -11.16
N GLY A 381 0.57 -21.11 -9.85
CA GLY A 381 1.62 -21.27 -8.84
C GLY A 381 2.44 -20.02 -8.53
N ASN A 382 2.05 -18.86 -9.05
CA ASN A 382 2.65 -17.59 -8.65
C ASN A 382 2.18 -17.16 -7.24
N GLN A 383 2.99 -16.33 -6.59
CA GLN A 383 2.64 -15.67 -5.33
C GLN A 383 1.36 -14.83 -5.48
N ILE A 384 0.54 -14.77 -4.43
CA ILE A 384 -0.81 -14.17 -4.49
C ILE A 384 -0.88 -12.72 -4.02
#